data_AF-A0A6V7NKH6-F1
#
_entry.id   AF-A0A6V7NKH6-F1
#
_cell.length_a   1.000
_cell.length_b   1.000
_cell.length_c   1.000
_cell.angle_alpha   90.00
_cell.angle_beta   90.00
_cell.angle_gamma   90.00
#
_symmetry.space_group_name_H-M   'P 1'
#
loop_
_entity.id
_entity.type
_entity.pdbx_description
1 polymer ?
#
loop_
_entity_poly.entity_id
_entity_poly.type
_entity_poly.pdbx_seq_one_letter_code
_entity_poly.pdbx_strand_id
1 'polypeptide(L)'
;MSSAPWYLNAEKPYSLKHQRKWKSDPNYSKSWYDRGAKIYQADKYRKGACESNCGAMTHDKKSCMDRPRKAGAKWTNMHIAPDEKVETFELDYDGKRDRWNGFDPSTYSRVIEQYEAREEARRKYLKEQQLKSWKRRTITRKVIVQSAMKKMTRMNSRWMRLGLMRANKWTLQRWRSVFVLLVVEALGTVRNLRIREDTAKYLLNLDVNSAYYDPKTRSMREDPLPDADPNEKGDNQYRVSGQALEFKQLNIHAWEAFDKGQDIHMQAARLKQNYCIRIIRLSKRS
;
A
#
# COMPACT_ATOMS: atom_id res chain seq x y z
N MET A 1 2.68 -40.79 5.17
CA MET A 1 2.78 -41.19 6.58
C MET A 1 1.42 -41.06 7.26
N SER A 2 0.47 -41.93 6.89
CA SER A 2 -0.91 -41.92 7.41
C SER A 2 -1.15 -42.94 8.52
N SER A 3 -0.27 -43.95 8.65
CA SER A 3 -0.28 -44.90 9.76
C SER A 3 0.15 -44.19 11.04
N ALA A 4 -0.72 -44.17 12.05
CA ALA A 4 -0.33 -43.73 13.38
C ALA A 4 0.60 -44.78 14.01
N PRO A 5 1.71 -44.37 14.64
CA PRO A 5 2.57 -45.27 15.40
C PRO A 5 1.81 -45.99 16.53
N TRP A 6 2.24 -47.21 16.85
CA TRP A 6 1.57 -48.10 17.80
C TRP A 6 1.36 -47.47 19.20
N TYR A 7 2.29 -46.62 19.65
CA TYR A 7 2.23 -45.97 20.96
C TYR A 7 1.17 -44.85 21.06
N LEU A 8 0.48 -44.49 19.97
CA LEU A 8 -0.60 -43.51 19.99
C LEU A 8 -2.00 -44.14 20.15
N ASN A 9 -2.09 -45.47 20.29
CA ASN A 9 -3.32 -46.22 20.60
C ASN A 9 -4.57 -45.75 19.82
N ALA A 10 -4.40 -45.33 18.57
CA ALA A 10 -5.50 -44.84 17.75
C ALA A 10 -6.20 -46.03 17.06
N GLU A 11 -7.50 -46.19 17.28
CA GLU A 11 -8.31 -47.21 16.59
C GLU A 11 -8.39 -46.92 15.07
N LYS A 12 -8.47 -47.97 14.24
CA LYS A 12 -8.48 -47.84 12.77
C LYS A 12 -9.86 -47.35 12.28
N PRO A 13 -9.92 -46.48 11.25
CA PRO A 13 -8.83 -45.95 10.44
C PRO A 13 -8.05 -44.82 11.14
N TYR A 14 -6.73 -44.91 11.09
CA TYR A 14 -5.83 -43.95 11.76
C TYR A 14 -6.06 -42.53 11.22
N SER A 15 -6.45 -41.61 12.10
CA SER A 15 -6.56 -40.19 11.75
C SER A 15 -5.18 -39.52 11.67
N LEU A 16 -5.09 -38.45 10.85
CA LEU A 16 -3.86 -37.65 10.72
C LEU A 16 -3.56 -36.77 11.95
N LYS A 17 -4.29 -36.95 13.07
CA LYS A 17 -4.09 -36.17 14.31
C LYS A 17 -2.67 -36.29 14.85
N HIS A 18 -2.01 -37.44 14.67
CA HIS A 18 -0.64 -37.66 15.11
C HIS A 18 0.42 -36.82 14.37
N GLN A 19 0.11 -36.37 13.15
CA GLN A 19 0.97 -35.47 12.38
C GLN A 19 0.76 -34.00 12.79
N ARG A 20 -0.35 -33.70 13.48
CA ARG A 20 -0.59 -32.34 13.99
C ARG A 20 0.28 -32.11 15.22
N LYS A 21 0.68 -30.86 15.39
CA LYS A 21 1.45 -30.42 16.55
C LYS A 21 0.65 -30.70 17.83
N TRP A 22 1.18 -31.57 18.69
CA TRP A 22 0.50 -32.05 19.90
C TRP A 22 0.74 -31.15 21.12
N LYS A 23 1.88 -30.44 21.18
CA LYS A 23 2.14 -29.38 22.16
C LYS A 23 1.68 -28.05 21.58
N SER A 24 0.77 -27.36 22.26
CA SER A 24 0.52 -25.94 21.96
C SER A 24 1.81 -25.16 22.19
N ASP A 25 2.01 -24.10 21.41
CA ASP A 25 3.07 -23.15 21.75
C ASP A 25 2.80 -22.58 23.14
N PRO A 26 3.85 -22.30 23.94
CA PRO A 26 3.69 -21.53 25.17
C PRO A 26 2.91 -20.26 24.86
N ASN A 27 1.98 -19.89 25.74
CA ASN A 27 1.22 -18.66 25.57
C ASN A 27 2.13 -17.47 25.88
N TYR A 28 2.92 -17.06 24.89
CA TYR A 28 3.83 -15.94 25.02
C TYR A 28 3.03 -14.67 25.28
N SER A 29 3.39 -13.96 26.36
CA SER A 29 2.73 -12.70 26.64
C SER A 29 3.12 -11.65 25.58
N LYS A 30 2.18 -10.79 25.20
CA LYS A 30 2.49 -9.58 24.43
C LYS A 30 2.77 -8.37 25.34
N SER A 31 2.55 -8.51 26.64
CA SER A 31 2.81 -7.44 27.60
C SER A 31 4.31 -7.23 27.82
N TRP A 32 4.67 -6.00 28.12
CA TRP A 32 6.01 -5.63 28.54
C TRP A 32 6.01 -5.14 29.98
N TYR A 33 7.18 -5.07 30.61
CA TYR A 33 7.35 -4.61 31.99
C TYR A 33 6.86 -3.16 32.16
N ASP A 34 6.05 -2.94 33.20
CA ASP A 34 5.61 -1.61 33.62
C ASP A 34 6.79 -0.83 34.25
N ARG A 35 7.53 -0.08 33.43
CA ARG A 35 8.69 0.67 33.90
C ARG A 35 8.28 1.81 34.82
N GLY A 36 8.79 1.78 36.06
CA GLY A 36 8.55 2.83 37.05
C GLY A 36 7.19 2.75 37.75
N ALA A 37 6.44 1.67 37.55
CA ALA A 37 5.21 1.44 38.29
C ALA A 37 5.51 1.15 39.76
N LYS A 38 4.79 1.86 40.62
CA LYS A 38 4.91 1.82 42.07
C LYS A 38 3.61 1.25 42.64
N ILE A 39 3.72 0.32 43.59
CA ILE A 39 2.57 -0.35 44.19
C ILE A 39 2.17 0.35 45.49
N TYR A 40 3.06 0.30 46.49
CA TYR A 40 2.75 0.73 47.85
C TYR A 40 3.90 1.53 48.45
N GLN A 41 3.59 2.63 49.12
CA GLN A 41 4.56 3.41 49.88
C GLN A 41 4.27 3.28 51.37
N ALA A 42 5.26 2.84 52.13
CA ALA A 42 5.16 2.73 53.58
C ALA A 42 5.64 4.02 54.25
N ASP A 43 4.97 4.43 55.33
CA ASP A 43 5.39 5.58 56.14
C ASP A 43 6.49 5.22 57.15
N LYS A 44 6.66 3.93 57.44
CA LYS A 44 7.64 3.40 58.40
C LYS A 44 8.40 2.22 57.82
N TYR A 45 9.62 2.04 58.30
CA TYR A 45 10.46 0.92 57.88
C TYR A 45 9.80 -0.43 58.22
N ARG A 46 9.81 -1.35 57.25
CA ARG A 46 9.33 -2.72 57.40
C ARG A 46 10.52 -3.68 57.46
N LYS A 47 10.41 -4.73 58.27
CA LYS A 47 11.45 -5.78 58.36
C LYS A 47 11.54 -6.51 57.03
N GLY A 48 12.76 -6.64 56.49
CA GLY A 48 12.99 -7.22 55.16
C GLY A 48 13.07 -6.18 54.02
N ALA A 49 12.82 -4.90 54.31
CA ALA A 49 13.04 -3.84 53.34
C ALA A 49 14.53 -3.50 53.20
N CYS A 50 14.89 -2.74 52.17
CA CYS A 50 16.25 -2.25 51.95
C CYS A 50 16.77 -1.45 53.16
N GLU A 51 17.53 -2.15 54.00
CA GLU A 51 17.83 -1.70 55.36
C GLU A 51 18.68 -0.42 55.40
N SER A 52 19.70 -0.37 54.56
CA SER A 52 20.72 0.67 54.63
C SER A 52 20.45 1.87 53.76
N ASN A 53 19.44 1.80 52.89
CA ASN A 53 19.21 2.84 51.91
C ASN A 53 17.76 3.26 51.85
N CYS A 54 16.96 2.81 50.89
CA CYS A 54 15.68 3.44 50.55
C CYS A 54 14.46 2.94 51.35
N GLY A 55 14.51 1.75 51.95
CA GLY A 55 13.38 1.17 52.69
C GLY A 55 12.26 0.56 51.84
N ALA A 56 12.47 0.31 50.55
CA ALA A 56 11.58 -0.49 49.70
C ALA A 56 11.76 -2.00 49.95
N MET A 57 10.70 -2.80 49.78
CA MET A 57 10.72 -4.26 49.98
C MET A 57 11.15 -5.07 48.75
N THR A 58 11.32 -4.44 47.59
CA THR A 58 11.51 -5.16 46.32
C THR A 58 12.93 -5.62 46.04
N HIS A 59 13.91 -5.10 46.78
CA HIS A 59 15.31 -5.35 46.49
C HIS A 59 16.19 -5.26 47.75
N ASP A 60 17.38 -5.87 47.66
CA ASP A 60 18.39 -5.84 48.71
C ASP A 60 19.22 -4.55 48.71
N LYS A 61 19.94 -4.30 49.83
CA LYS A 61 20.89 -3.18 49.97
C LYS A 61 21.83 -3.00 48.78
N LYS A 62 22.39 -4.09 48.26
CA LYS A 62 23.41 -4.05 47.19
C LYS A 62 22.83 -3.70 45.82
N SER A 63 21.57 -4.09 45.58
CA SER A 63 20.83 -3.83 44.35
C SER A 63 20.00 -2.54 44.42
N CYS A 64 20.18 -1.73 45.46
CA CYS A 64 19.45 -0.47 45.61
C CYS A 64 19.89 0.53 44.55
N MET A 65 18.93 1.05 43.77
CA MET A 65 19.18 2.05 42.73
C MET A 65 19.37 3.46 43.30
N ASP A 66 18.88 3.71 44.52
CA ASP A 66 19.06 5.00 45.18
C ASP A 66 20.51 5.19 45.63
N ARG A 67 20.94 6.45 45.69
CA ARG A 67 22.30 6.78 46.16
C ARG A 67 22.48 6.33 47.62
N PRO A 68 23.55 5.57 47.95
CA PRO A 68 23.77 5.09 49.32
C PRO A 68 23.80 6.22 50.35
N ARG A 69 22.95 6.12 51.38
CA ARG A 69 22.89 7.06 52.51
C ARG A 69 23.87 6.70 53.61
N LYS A 70 24.35 7.70 54.36
CA LYS A 70 25.19 7.52 55.56
C LYS A 70 24.39 6.86 56.70
N ALA A 71 23.15 7.32 56.91
CA ALA A 71 22.18 6.71 57.81
C ALA A 71 20.99 6.20 56.99
N GLY A 72 20.77 4.89 57.02
CA GLY A 72 19.75 4.21 56.21
C GLY A 72 18.33 4.34 56.76
N ALA A 73 17.35 3.98 55.93
CA ALA A 73 15.91 4.03 56.28
C ALA A 73 15.59 3.27 57.56
N LYS A 74 16.30 2.16 57.84
CA LYS A 74 16.11 1.33 59.03
C LYS A 74 16.28 2.10 60.34
N TRP A 75 17.18 3.09 60.36
CA TRP A 75 17.51 3.85 61.56
C TRP A 75 16.78 5.19 61.62
N THR A 76 16.57 5.83 60.46
CA THR A 76 15.99 7.18 60.40
C THR A 76 14.49 7.18 60.17
N ASN A 77 13.89 6.11 59.63
CA ASN A 77 12.49 6.06 59.17
C ASN A 77 12.09 7.20 58.21
N MET A 78 13.05 7.91 57.63
CA MET A 78 12.81 9.08 56.78
C MET A 78 13.05 8.76 55.30
N HIS A 79 12.23 9.37 54.45
CA HIS A 79 12.25 9.21 52.98
C HIS A 79 12.24 7.74 52.56
N ILE A 80 11.13 7.06 52.84
CA ILE A 80 10.92 5.66 52.43
C ILE A 80 10.45 5.64 50.98
N ALA A 81 11.18 4.88 50.15
CA ALA A 81 10.83 4.69 48.76
C ALA A 81 9.60 3.77 48.63
N PRO A 82 8.75 4.01 47.62
CA PRO A 82 7.66 3.11 47.28
C PRO A 82 8.19 1.78 46.73
N ASP A 83 7.44 0.72 46.98
CA ASP A 83 7.69 -0.61 46.42
C ASP A 83 7.41 -0.62 44.91
N GLU A 84 8.30 -1.26 44.16
CA GLU A 84 8.22 -1.43 42.70
C GLU A 84 7.33 -2.64 42.32
N LYS A 85 6.79 -2.62 41.10
CA LYS A 85 6.09 -3.78 40.54
C LYS A 85 7.08 -4.75 39.92
N VAL A 86 7.24 -5.94 40.51
CA VAL A 86 8.06 -7.02 39.96
C VAL A 86 7.18 -7.96 39.15
N GLU A 87 7.46 -8.05 37.86
CA GLU A 87 6.74 -8.93 36.92
C GLU A 87 7.71 -9.91 36.27
N THR A 88 7.21 -11.06 35.83
CA THR A 88 7.99 -12.03 35.04
C THR A 88 7.14 -12.48 33.86
N PHE A 89 7.74 -12.46 32.66
CA PHE A 89 7.07 -12.84 31.42
C PHE A 89 7.87 -13.89 30.67
N GLU A 90 7.18 -14.87 30.10
CA GLU A 90 7.75 -15.78 29.11
C GLU A 90 7.48 -15.22 27.71
N LEU A 91 8.56 -14.93 26.99
CA LEU A 91 8.56 -14.39 25.64
C LEU A 91 9.32 -15.32 24.71
N ASP A 92 8.94 -15.29 23.44
CA ASP A 92 9.62 -16.02 22.36
C ASP A 92 10.96 -15.34 22.01
N TYR A 93 11.67 -15.90 21.03
CA TYR A 93 12.99 -15.38 20.64
C TYR A 93 12.89 -13.95 20.08
N ASP A 94 11.87 -13.67 19.26
CA ASP A 94 11.65 -12.37 18.64
C ASP A 94 11.10 -11.38 19.65
N GLY A 95 10.11 -11.78 20.47
CA GLY A 95 9.56 -10.96 21.54
C GLY A 95 10.60 -10.49 22.56
N LYS A 96 11.63 -11.29 22.89
CA LYS A 96 12.72 -10.82 23.77
C LYS A 96 13.63 -9.76 23.12
N ARG A 97 13.71 -9.73 21.79
CA ARG A 97 14.62 -8.90 21.00
C ARG A 97 13.93 -7.76 20.26
N ASP A 98 12.61 -7.69 20.36
CA ASP A 98 11.86 -6.60 19.76
C ASP A 98 12.34 -5.26 20.34
N ARG A 99 12.90 -4.44 19.46
CA ARG A 99 13.40 -3.10 19.77
C ARG A 99 12.29 -2.18 20.25
N TRP A 100 11.05 -2.46 19.85
CA TRP A 100 9.87 -1.65 20.15
C TRP A 100 9.11 -2.13 21.38
N ASN A 101 9.70 -3.02 22.19
CA ASN A 101 9.15 -3.43 23.46
C ASN A 101 8.93 -2.24 24.42
N GLY A 102 7.68 -2.08 24.86
CA GLY A 102 7.27 -0.96 25.72
C GLY A 102 7.07 0.37 24.98
N PHE A 103 6.94 0.35 23.66
CA PHE A 103 6.59 1.53 22.88
C PHE A 103 5.17 2.01 23.20
N ASP A 104 5.04 3.25 23.64
CA ASP A 104 3.74 3.90 23.84
C ASP A 104 3.25 4.54 22.53
N PRO A 105 2.13 4.08 21.94
CA PRO A 105 1.58 4.63 20.70
C PRO A 105 1.27 6.13 20.79
N SER A 106 0.98 6.67 21.97
CA SER A 106 0.67 8.09 22.16
C SER A 106 1.87 8.99 21.82
N THR A 107 3.10 8.50 22.01
CA THR A 107 4.34 9.25 21.76
C THR A 107 4.58 9.51 20.28
N TYR A 108 3.93 8.75 19.39
CA TYR A 108 4.03 8.94 17.94
C TYR A 108 3.43 10.27 17.46
N SER A 109 2.56 10.89 18.27
CA SER A 109 2.03 12.25 18.03
C SER A 109 3.14 13.28 17.79
N ARG A 110 4.26 13.19 18.52
CA ARG A 110 5.43 14.07 18.35
C ARG A 110 6.05 13.97 16.96
N VAL A 111 6.03 12.79 16.35
CA VAL A 111 6.52 12.60 14.98
C VAL A 111 5.57 13.30 14.01
N ILE A 112 4.26 13.12 14.18
CA ILE A 112 3.24 13.79 13.36
C ILE A 112 3.43 15.32 13.40
N GLU A 113 3.52 15.89 14.60
CA GLU A 113 3.76 17.34 14.80
C GLU A 113 5.01 17.85 14.06
N GLN A 114 6.10 17.08 14.11
CA GLN A 114 7.33 17.43 13.38
C GLN A 114 7.15 17.42 11.86
N TYR A 115 6.39 16.47 11.31
CA TYR A 115 6.08 16.41 9.88
C TYR A 115 5.13 17.54 9.46
N GLU A 116 4.13 17.87 10.27
CA GLU A 116 3.21 18.97 10.02
C GLU A 116 3.95 20.31 9.99
N ALA A 117 4.82 20.58 10.97
CA ALA A 117 5.65 21.78 11.00
C ALA A 117 6.58 21.88 9.77
N ARG A 118 7.15 20.76 9.33
CA ARG A 118 7.98 20.69 8.12
C ARG A 118 7.17 21.01 6.86
N GLU A 119 5.99 20.43 6.69
CA GLU A 119 5.12 20.68 5.54
C GLU A 119 4.53 22.09 5.54
N GLU A 120 4.28 22.69 6.71
CA GLU A 120 3.96 24.11 6.84
C GLU A 120 5.08 25.03 6.37
N ALA A 121 6.31 24.76 6.79
CA ALA A 121 7.48 25.51 6.32
C ALA A 121 7.64 25.39 4.81
N ARG A 122 7.47 24.18 4.26
CA ARG A 122 7.49 23.93 2.80
C ARG A 122 6.41 24.71 2.06
N ARG A 123 5.17 24.73 2.57
CA ARG A 123 4.05 25.50 2.00
C ARG A 123 4.32 27.01 2.06
N LYS A 124 4.83 27.54 3.18
CA LYS A 124 5.21 28.96 3.32
C LYS A 124 6.30 29.34 2.31
N TYR A 125 7.35 28.54 2.21
CA TYR A 125 8.44 28.75 1.26
C TYR A 125 7.94 28.77 -0.20
N LEU A 126 7.09 27.81 -0.61
CA LEU A 126 6.52 27.79 -1.95
C LEU A 126 5.66 29.02 -2.25
N LYS A 127 4.82 29.45 -1.30
CA LYS A 127 4.01 30.67 -1.42
C LYS A 127 4.89 31.92 -1.56
N GLU A 128 5.95 32.03 -0.77
CA GLU A 128 6.92 33.14 -0.88
C GLU A 128 7.63 33.16 -2.23
N GLN A 129 8.04 32.00 -2.75
CA GLN A 129 8.64 31.89 -4.07
C GLN A 129 7.65 32.31 -5.17
N GLN A 130 6.40 31.88 -5.08
CA GLN A 130 5.34 32.32 -5.99
C GLN A 130 5.15 33.84 -5.94
N LEU A 131 5.07 34.43 -4.74
CA LEU A 131 4.92 35.87 -4.56
C LEU A 131 6.13 36.65 -5.08
N LYS A 132 7.36 36.19 -4.83
CA LYS A 132 8.59 36.77 -5.39
C LYS A 132 8.57 36.70 -6.91
N SER A 133 8.15 35.58 -7.50
CA SER A 133 8.02 35.42 -8.94
C SER A 133 6.97 36.38 -9.53
N TRP A 134 5.84 36.55 -8.84
CA TRP A 134 4.76 37.45 -9.24
C TRP A 134 5.19 38.92 -9.15
N LYS A 135 5.88 39.31 -8.06
CA LYS A 135 6.51 40.63 -7.91
C LYS A 135 7.53 40.90 -9.03
N ARG A 136 8.41 39.95 -9.34
CA ARG A 136 9.34 40.07 -10.47
C ARG A 136 8.60 40.28 -11.80
N ARG A 137 7.52 39.53 -12.08
CA ARG A 137 6.70 39.68 -13.30
C ARG A 137 5.94 41.00 -13.37
N THR A 138 5.43 41.51 -12.26
CA THR A 138 4.73 42.81 -12.23
C THR A 138 5.72 43.96 -12.40
N ILE A 139 6.90 43.89 -11.79
CA ILE A 139 7.98 44.85 -11.99
C ILE A 139 8.43 44.86 -13.46
N THR A 140 8.71 43.70 -14.07
CA THR A 140 9.09 43.64 -15.49
C THR A 140 7.99 44.18 -16.40
N ARG A 141 6.71 43.87 -16.12
CA ARG A 141 5.56 44.46 -16.84
C ARG A 141 5.51 45.98 -16.71
N LYS A 142 5.67 46.55 -15.51
CA LYS A 142 5.68 48.01 -15.29
C LYS A 142 6.81 48.68 -16.06
N VAL A 143 8.02 48.11 -16.03
CA VAL A 143 9.17 48.64 -16.79
C VAL A 143 8.90 48.62 -18.30
N ILE A 144 8.32 47.53 -18.82
CA ILE A 144 7.94 47.44 -20.25
C ILE A 144 6.90 48.51 -20.62
N VAL A 145 5.84 48.68 -19.82
CA VAL A 145 4.79 49.68 -20.08
C VAL A 145 5.34 51.10 -20.01
N GLN A 146 6.16 51.43 -19.01
CA GLN A 146 6.80 52.75 -18.90
C GLN A 146 7.74 53.01 -20.10
N SER A 147 8.52 52.01 -20.51
CA SER A 147 9.40 52.15 -21.66
C SER A 147 8.63 52.26 -22.98
N ALA A 148 7.45 51.64 -23.10
CA ALA A 148 6.54 51.78 -24.24
C ALA A 148 5.85 53.16 -24.25
N MET A 149 5.34 53.64 -23.12
CA MET A 149 4.77 55.00 -23.00
C MET A 149 5.82 56.08 -23.30
N LYS A 150 7.06 55.93 -22.80
CA LYS A 150 8.16 56.87 -23.10
C LYS A 150 8.56 56.85 -24.58
N LYS A 151 8.47 55.70 -25.26
CA LYS A 151 8.59 55.63 -26.72
C LYS A 151 7.41 56.32 -27.40
N MET A 152 6.17 56.09 -26.94
CA MET A 152 4.95 56.68 -27.50
C MET A 152 4.91 58.21 -27.39
N THR A 153 5.29 58.78 -26.23
CA THR A 153 5.34 60.24 -26.04
C THR A 153 6.48 60.89 -26.84
N ARG A 154 7.63 60.21 -26.95
CA ARG A 154 8.76 60.63 -27.80
C ARG A 154 8.45 60.47 -29.30
N MET A 155 7.42 59.70 -29.65
CA MET A 155 6.93 59.47 -31.02
C MET A 155 5.74 60.38 -31.38
N ASN A 156 5.51 61.48 -30.65
CA ASN A 156 4.50 62.49 -30.98
C ASN A 156 5.06 63.91 -31.25
N SER A 157 6.23 63.98 -31.86
CA SER A 157 6.73 65.24 -32.48
C SER A 157 7.50 65.01 -33.79
N ARG A 158 7.59 63.76 -34.28
CA ARG A 158 8.41 63.43 -35.47
C ARG A 158 7.84 62.35 -36.42
N TRP A 159 6.65 61.79 -36.16
CA TRP A 159 6.13 60.61 -36.90
C TRP A 159 4.69 60.73 -37.43
N MET A 160 4.11 61.94 -37.57
CA MET A 160 2.97 62.17 -38.49
C MET A 160 3.40 62.25 -39.98
N ARG A 161 4.67 61.94 -40.28
CA ARG A 161 5.20 61.77 -41.63
C ARG A 161 5.94 60.44 -41.68
N LEU A 162 5.59 59.61 -42.65
CA LEU A 162 6.16 58.33 -43.03
C LEU A 162 5.67 57.12 -42.22
N GLY A 163 4.79 56.36 -42.87
CA GLY A 163 4.37 55.06 -42.42
C GLY A 163 5.44 53.97 -42.57
N LEU A 164 5.11 52.86 -41.93
CA LEU A 164 5.63 51.50 -42.13
C LEU A 164 7.03 51.20 -41.58
N MET A 165 7.07 50.46 -40.46
CA MET A 165 7.95 49.29 -40.38
C MET A 165 7.39 48.23 -39.43
N ARG A 166 7.11 47.08 -40.03
CA ARG A 166 6.57 45.85 -39.46
C ARG A 166 7.74 45.11 -38.78
N ALA A 167 7.88 45.22 -37.46
CA ALA A 167 8.87 44.46 -36.72
C ALA A 167 8.33 43.04 -36.43
N ASN A 168 8.93 42.05 -37.09
CA ASN A 168 8.55 40.64 -37.07
C ASN A 168 8.67 40.00 -35.68
N LYS A 169 7.65 39.22 -35.32
CA LYS A 169 7.49 38.38 -34.11
C LYS A 169 8.49 37.22 -33.96
N TRP A 170 9.54 37.13 -34.79
CA TRP A 170 10.31 35.90 -34.98
C TRP A 170 11.63 35.79 -34.18
N THR A 171 12.01 36.80 -33.39
CA THR A 171 13.30 36.78 -32.66
C THR A 171 13.20 36.43 -31.18
N LEU A 172 11.99 36.20 -30.64
CA LEU A 172 11.78 35.82 -29.23
C LEU A 172 11.49 34.32 -29.01
N GLN A 173 11.45 33.53 -30.08
CA GLN A 173 11.10 32.10 -30.03
C GLN A 173 12.33 31.19 -30.10
N ARG A 174 13.46 31.70 -30.58
CA ARG A 174 14.70 30.92 -30.80
C ARG A 174 15.55 30.72 -29.53
N TRP A 175 15.34 31.51 -28.49
CA TRP A 175 16.05 31.37 -27.20
C TRP A 175 15.31 30.51 -26.17
N ARG A 176 14.06 30.09 -26.45
CA ARG A 176 13.29 29.20 -25.55
C ARG A 176 13.52 27.72 -25.83
N SER A 177 13.82 27.34 -27.08
CA SER A 177 14.10 25.94 -27.44
C SER A 177 15.48 25.46 -27.02
N VAL A 178 16.48 26.35 -26.89
CA VAL A 178 17.85 25.95 -26.55
C VAL A 178 18.02 25.64 -25.06
N PHE A 179 17.20 26.25 -24.17
CA PHE A 179 17.31 26.03 -22.73
C PHE A 179 16.54 24.79 -22.22
N VAL A 180 15.56 24.29 -22.98
CA VAL A 180 14.75 23.12 -22.56
C VAL A 180 15.44 21.80 -22.92
N LEU A 181 16.35 21.77 -23.90
CA LEU A 181 16.97 20.53 -24.36
C LEU A 181 18.12 20.00 -23.49
N LEU A 182 18.74 20.81 -22.63
CA LEU A 182 20.01 20.45 -21.96
C LEU A 182 19.88 19.77 -20.57
N VAL A 183 18.68 19.46 -20.09
CA VAL A 183 18.48 18.92 -18.72
C VAL A 183 17.66 17.61 -18.66
N VAL A 184 17.11 17.11 -19.77
CA VAL A 184 16.19 15.95 -19.72
C VAL A 184 16.81 14.62 -20.20
N GLU A 185 18.00 14.64 -20.80
CA GLU A 185 18.65 13.44 -21.33
C GLU A 185 19.72 12.88 -20.38
N ALA A 186 19.37 12.30 -19.21
CA ALA A 186 20.26 11.37 -18.49
C ALA A 186 19.63 10.68 -17.24
N LEU A 187 18.32 10.39 -17.23
CA LEU A 187 17.78 9.41 -16.27
C LEU A 187 16.83 8.50 -17.03
N GLY A 188 17.34 7.37 -17.50
CA GLY A 188 16.51 6.27 -17.99
C GLY A 188 15.60 5.81 -16.86
N THR A 189 14.40 6.39 -16.78
CA THR A 189 13.41 5.99 -15.78
C THR A 189 13.02 4.57 -16.12
N VAL A 190 13.43 3.60 -15.30
CA VAL A 190 12.84 2.25 -15.32
C VAL A 190 11.36 2.43 -14.99
N ARG A 191 10.52 2.55 -16.03
CA ARG A 191 9.07 2.66 -15.85
C ARG A 191 8.56 1.27 -15.54
N ASN A 192 7.81 1.13 -14.46
CA ASN A 192 7.09 -0.11 -14.19
C ASN A 192 6.21 -0.44 -15.39
N LEU A 193 6.36 -1.65 -15.92
CA LEU A 193 5.61 -2.13 -17.09
C LEU A 193 4.14 -2.40 -16.78
N ARG A 194 3.80 -2.52 -15.50
CA ARG A 194 2.42 -2.68 -15.05
C ARG A 194 1.66 -1.38 -15.28
N ILE A 195 0.64 -1.46 -16.13
CA ILE A 195 -0.36 -0.41 -16.36
C ILE A 195 -1.11 -0.20 -15.03
N ARG A 196 -1.26 1.06 -14.61
CA ARG A 196 -1.86 1.39 -13.29
C ARG A 196 -3.38 1.43 -13.35
N GLU A 197 -3.91 1.69 -14.53
CA GLU A 197 -5.33 1.79 -14.86
C GLU A 197 -6.02 0.41 -14.81
N ASP A 198 -5.28 -0.66 -15.17
CA ASP A 198 -5.79 -2.03 -15.14
C ASP A 198 -5.68 -2.63 -13.73
N THR A 199 -6.83 -2.83 -13.09
CA THR A 199 -6.93 -3.54 -11.81
C THR A 199 -6.63 -5.03 -12.01
N ALA A 200 -5.94 -5.64 -11.06
CA ALA A 200 -5.71 -7.09 -11.12
C ALA A 200 -7.00 -7.83 -10.75
N LYS A 201 -7.28 -8.95 -11.41
CA LYS A 201 -8.52 -9.73 -11.20
C LYS A 201 -8.80 -10.06 -9.73
N TYR A 202 -7.79 -10.51 -8.97
CA TYR A 202 -7.92 -10.84 -7.54
C TYR A 202 -8.09 -9.63 -6.60
N LEU A 203 -8.04 -8.41 -7.13
CA LEU A 203 -8.33 -7.18 -6.40
C LEU A 203 -9.71 -6.59 -6.74
N LEU A 204 -10.46 -7.23 -7.65
CA LEU A 204 -11.83 -6.82 -7.98
C LEU A 204 -12.76 -7.03 -6.78
N ASN A 205 -12.59 -8.15 -6.07
CA ASN A 205 -13.25 -8.42 -4.80
C ASN A 205 -12.23 -8.94 -3.78
N LEU A 206 -12.17 -8.31 -2.60
CA LEU A 206 -11.24 -8.66 -1.53
C LEU A 206 -11.80 -9.72 -0.56
N ASP A 207 -13.07 -10.10 -0.72
CA ASP A 207 -13.68 -11.14 0.07
C ASP A 207 -13.04 -12.50 -0.24
N VAL A 208 -12.64 -13.22 0.81
CA VAL A 208 -11.90 -14.50 0.71
C VAL A 208 -12.70 -15.58 -0.03
N ASN A 209 -14.03 -15.52 0.05
CA ASN A 209 -14.96 -16.50 -0.54
C ASN A 209 -15.60 -16.02 -1.84
N SER A 210 -15.01 -15.03 -2.52
CA SER A 210 -15.51 -14.52 -3.79
C SER A 210 -15.21 -15.50 -4.94
N ALA A 211 -14.45 -15.09 -5.94
CA ALA A 211 -14.05 -15.95 -7.06
C ALA A 211 -12.63 -16.48 -6.87
N TYR A 212 -12.44 -17.76 -7.14
CA TYR A 212 -11.10 -18.36 -7.12
C TYR A 212 -10.25 -17.83 -8.29
N TYR A 213 -9.12 -17.21 -7.95
CA TYR A 213 -8.09 -16.79 -8.88
C TYR A 213 -6.90 -17.77 -8.86
N ASP A 214 -6.55 -18.35 -10.01
CA ASP A 214 -5.36 -19.20 -10.14
C ASP A 214 -4.14 -18.32 -10.48
N PRO A 215 -3.16 -18.14 -9.56
CA PRO A 215 -2.00 -17.28 -9.81
C PRO A 215 -1.04 -17.84 -10.87
N LYS A 216 -1.11 -19.14 -11.18
CA LYS A 216 -0.20 -19.78 -12.15
C LYS A 216 -0.60 -19.44 -13.58
N THR A 217 -1.87 -19.62 -13.90
CA THR A 217 -2.41 -19.34 -15.24
C THR A 217 -2.93 -17.92 -15.37
N ARG A 218 -3.06 -17.18 -14.26
CA ARG A 218 -3.63 -15.83 -14.20
C ARG A 218 -5.08 -15.76 -14.70
N SER A 219 -5.85 -16.81 -14.43
CA SER A 219 -7.26 -16.92 -14.82
C SER A 219 -8.18 -16.90 -13.61
N MET A 220 -9.32 -16.22 -13.76
CA MET A 220 -10.40 -16.19 -12.77
C MET A 220 -11.64 -16.83 -13.41
N ARG A 221 -12.15 -17.90 -12.81
CA ARG A 221 -13.23 -18.69 -13.44
C ARG A 221 -14.59 -18.03 -13.27
N GLU A 222 -15.00 -17.89 -12.02
CA GLU A 222 -16.29 -17.32 -11.64
C GLU A 222 -16.24 -15.80 -11.60
N ASP A 223 -17.42 -15.18 -11.64
CA ASP A 223 -17.56 -13.74 -11.59
C ASP A 223 -17.30 -13.25 -10.15
N PRO A 224 -16.36 -12.33 -9.93
CA PRO A 224 -16.03 -11.85 -8.58
C PRO A 224 -17.13 -10.95 -7.98
N LEU A 225 -18.01 -10.41 -8.83
CA LEU A 225 -19.12 -9.53 -8.48
C LEU A 225 -20.40 -9.98 -9.22
N PRO A 226 -21.08 -11.03 -8.75
CA PRO A 226 -22.25 -11.58 -9.45
C PRO A 226 -23.45 -10.61 -9.49
N ASP A 227 -23.56 -9.70 -8.53
CA ASP A 227 -24.68 -8.75 -8.40
C ASP A 227 -24.41 -7.37 -9.06
N ALA A 228 -23.20 -7.14 -9.58
CA ALA A 228 -22.78 -5.84 -10.11
C ALA A 228 -22.98 -5.72 -11.64
N ASP A 229 -22.52 -4.60 -12.21
CA ASP A 229 -22.64 -4.24 -13.62
C ASP A 229 -22.20 -5.39 -14.56
N PRO A 230 -22.97 -5.73 -15.61
CA PRO A 230 -22.68 -6.80 -16.56
C PRO A 230 -21.36 -6.71 -17.34
N ASN A 231 -20.57 -5.64 -17.21
CA ASN A 231 -19.34 -5.46 -17.99
C ASN A 231 -18.10 -6.20 -17.42
N GLU A 232 -18.06 -6.47 -16.11
CA GLU A 232 -16.94 -7.17 -15.45
C GLU A 232 -17.33 -8.60 -15.06
N LYS A 233 -17.44 -9.46 -16.07
CA LYS A 233 -17.72 -10.89 -15.88
C LYS A 233 -16.43 -11.70 -15.80
N GLY A 234 -16.48 -12.86 -15.16
CA GLY A 234 -15.38 -13.81 -15.05
C GLY A 234 -15.01 -14.40 -16.41
N ASP A 235 -13.85 -15.07 -16.46
CA ASP A 235 -13.29 -15.57 -17.72
C ASP A 235 -14.20 -16.63 -18.38
N ASN A 236 -15.02 -17.34 -17.61
CA ASN A 236 -15.95 -18.36 -18.14
C ASN A 236 -16.97 -17.76 -19.13
N GLN A 237 -17.47 -16.56 -18.86
CA GLN A 237 -18.40 -15.90 -19.77
C GLN A 237 -17.75 -15.58 -21.11
N TYR A 238 -16.50 -15.09 -21.10
CA TYR A 238 -15.77 -14.77 -22.33
C TYR A 238 -15.39 -16.03 -23.13
N ARG A 239 -15.24 -17.20 -22.49
CA ARG A 239 -14.94 -18.47 -23.17
C ARG A 239 -16.09 -19.03 -23.99
N VAL A 240 -17.33 -18.78 -23.58
CA VAL A 240 -18.53 -19.36 -24.21
C VAL A 240 -19.27 -18.35 -25.12
N SER A 241 -18.91 -17.07 -25.05
CA SER A 241 -19.53 -16.01 -25.85
C SER A 241 -18.86 -15.79 -27.23
N GLY A 242 -19.55 -15.05 -28.11
CA GLY A 242 -19.04 -14.68 -29.43
C GLY A 242 -18.99 -15.84 -30.43
N GLN A 243 -17.95 -15.85 -31.28
CA GLN A 243 -17.77 -16.83 -32.35
C GLN A 243 -17.62 -18.28 -31.85
N ALA A 244 -17.23 -18.47 -30.58
CA ALA A 244 -17.13 -19.79 -29.97
C ALA A 244 -18.50 -20.50 -29.92
N LEU A 245 -19.57 -19.75 -29.63
CA LEU A 245 -20.94 -20.27 -29.59
C LEU A 245 -21.42 -20.66 -31.00
N GLU A 246 -21.16 -19.81 -31.99
CA GLU A 246 -21.48 -20.11 -33.38
C GLU A 246 -20.73 -21.36 -33.84
N PHE A 247 -19.41 -21.43 -33.59
CA PHE A 247 -18.59 -22.59 -33.93
C PHE A 247 -19.10 -23.87 -33.25
N LYS A 248 -19.54 -23.79 -31.99
CA LYS A 248 -20.17 -24.92 -31.29
C LYS A 248 -21.45 -25.38 -31.99
N GLN A 249 -22.32 -24.46 -32.38
CA GLN A 249 -23.53 -24.78 -33.16
C GLN A 249 -23.19 -25.40 -34.53
N LEU A 250 -22.16 -24.89 -35.22
CA LEU A 250 -21.70 -25.47 -36.49
C LEU A 250 -21.19 -26.90 -36.28
N ASN A 251 -20.45 -27.19 -35.21
CA ASN A 251 -20.01 -28.55 -34.88
C ASN A 251 -21.17 -29.49 -34.61
N ILE A 252 -22.16 -29.06 -33.81
CA ILE A 252 -23.38 -29.84 -33.55
C ILE A 252 -24.08 -30.17 -34.86
N HIS A 253 -24.24 -29.18 -35.74
CA HIS A 253 -24.83 -29.39 -37.06
C HIS A 253 -24.00 -30.35 -37.94
N ALA A 254 -22.68 -30.29 -37.88
CA ALA A 254 -21.80 -31.23 -38.60
C ALA A 254 -22.13 -32.68 -38.20
N TRP A 255 -22.22 -32.92 -36.89
CA TRP A 255 -22.54 -34.23 -36.34
C TRP A 255 -23.93 -34.69 -36.75
N GLU A 256 -24.95 -33.82 -36.64
CA GLU A 256 -26.31 -34.14 -37.10
C GLU A 256 -26.39 -34.44 -38.60
N ALA A 257 -25.61 -33.74 -39.43
CA ALA A 257 -25.57 -33.97 -40.87
C ALA A 257 -24.83 -35.27 -41.22
N PHE A 258 -23.76 -35.58 -40.47
CA PHE A 258 -23.02 -36.83 -40.57
C PHE A 258 -23.91 -38.04 -40.22
N ASP A 259 -24.67 -37.95 -39.13
CA ASP A 259 -25.64 -38.99 -38.74
C ASP A 259 -26.73 -39.19 -39.80
N LYS A 260 -27.07 -38.14 -40.56
CA LYS A 260 -27.98 -38.19 -41.72
C LYS A 260 -27.32 -38.72 -42.99
N GLY A 261 -26.04 -39.11 -42.95
CA GLY A 261 -25.29 -39.69 -44.07
C GLY A 261 -24.61 -38.66 -45.00
N GLN A 262 -24.55 -37.38 -44.62
CA GLN A 262 -23.82 -36.38 -45.40
C GLN A 262 -22.35 -36.31 -44.97
N ASP A 263 -21.43 -36.45 -45.92
CA ASP A 263 -19.98 -36.33 -45.64
C ASP A 263 -19.55 -34.86 -45.49
N ILE A 264 -19.74 -34.36 -44.27
CA ILE A 264 -19.46 -32.99 -43.84
C ILE A 264 -18.67 -33.05 -42.53
N HIS A 265 -17.43 -32.56 -42.55
CA HIS A 265 -16.56 -32.53 -41.37
C HIS A 265 -15.98 -31.13 -41.16
N MET A 266 -16.15 -30.59 -39.94
CA MET A 266 -15.81 -29.21 -39.60
C MET A 266 -14.35 -28.87 -39.86
N GLN A 267 -13.41 -29.75 -39.50
CA GLN A 267 -11.99 -29.47 -39.64
C GLN A 267 -11.47 -29.81 -41.04
N ALA A 268 -12.09 -30.76 -41.74
CA ALA A 268 -11.58 -31.26 -43.01
C ALA A 268 -12.13 -30.49 -44.22
N ALA A 269 -13.38 -30.03 -44.15
CA ALA A 269 -14.05 -29.34 -45.24
C ALA A 269 -14.80 -28.08 -44.75
N ARG A 270 -14.07 -27.18 -44.06
CA ARG A 270 -14.60 -25.94 -43.45
C ARG A 270 -15.51 -25.12 -44.36
N LEU A 271 -15.07 -24.87 -45.60
CA LEU A 271 -15.80 -24.02 -46.56
C LEU A 271 -17.11 -24.66 -47.01
N LYS A 272 -17.10 -25.96 -47.31
CA LYS A 272 -18.28 -26.75 -47.70
C LYS A 272 -19.35 -26.66 -46.61
N GLN A 273 -18.94 -26.83 -45.36
CA GLN A 273 -19.86 -26.78 -44.23
C GLN A 273 -20.44 -25.39 -43.97
N ASN A 274 -19.62 -24.34 -43.99
CA ASN A 274 -20.11 -22.97 -43.84
C ASN A 274 -21.12 -22.59 -44.93
N TYR A 275 -20.87 -23.05 -46.16
CA TYR A 275 -21.78 -22.84 -47.29
C TYR A 275 -23.11 -23.59 -47.10
N CYS A 276 -23.07 -24.89 -46.75
CA CYS A 276 -24.26 -25.68 -46.45
C CYS A 276 -25.11 -25.06 -45.34
N ILE A 277 -24.49 -24.61 -44.24
CA ILE A 277 -25.21 -24.00 -43.13
C ILE A 277 -25.78 -22.64 -43.50
N ARG A 278 -25.08 -21.86 -44.33
CA ARG A 278 -25.61 -20.60 -44.86
C ARG A 278 -26.85 -20.83 -45.72
N ILE A 279 -26.86 -21.85 -46.57
CA ILE A 279 -28.04 -22.25 -47.35
C ILE A 279 -29.20 -22.64 -46.42
N ILE A 280 -28.95 -23.47 -45.41
CA ILE A 280 -29.98 -23.92 -44.47
C ILE A 280 -30.53 -22.75 -43.63
N ARG A 281 -29.69 -21.80 -43.21
CA ARG A 281 -30.15 -20.58 -42.53
C ARG A 281 -31.01 -19.70 -43.43
N LEU A 282 -30.71 -19.64 -44.73
CA LEU A 282 -31.53 -18.92 -45.70
C LEU A 282 -32.87 -19.63 -45.92
N SER A 283 -32.89 -20.97 -46.01
CA SER A 283 -34.11 -21.75 -46.21
C SER A 283 -35.04 -21.80 -44.99
N LYS A 284 -34.51 -21.57 -43.77
CA LYS A 284 -35.32 -21.47 -42.53
C LYS A 284 -35.88 -20.07 -42.28
N ARG A 285 -35.44 -19.06 -43.05
CA ARG A 285 -35.91 -17.66 -42.93
C ARG A 285 -37.06 -17.33 -43.90
N SER A 286 -37.27 -18.16 -44.92
CA SER A 286 -38.44 -18.16 -45.83
C SER A 286 -39.55 -19.03 -45.27
#